data_AF-A0A2D4JBX5-F1
#
_entry.id   AF-A0A2D4JBX5-F1
#
_cell.length_a   1.000
_cell.length_b   1.000
_cell.length_c   1.000
_cell.angle_alpha   90.00
_cell.angle_beta   90.00
_cell.angle_gamma   90.00
#
_symmetry.space_group_name_H-M   'P 1'
#
loop_
_entity.id
_entity.type
_entity.pdbx_description
1 polymer ?
#
loop_
_entity_poly.entity_id
_entity_poly.type
_entity_poly.pdbx_seq_one_letter_code
_entity_poly.pdbx_strand_id
1 'polypeptide(L)'
;DQELRNVIDKLAQFVARNGPEFEKMTMEKQKENPKFSFLFGGDFYGYYKYKLALEQQQLLCKQGQDIEAAPPIQPIPQPPLAPAAPIATPQGTPSMEELIQQSQWNLQQQEQHLLALRQEQITSAIAVGIEQQMQKVLEETQLDMNEFDNLLQPIIDTCTKDAISAGKNWMFSNAKSPQHCELMAEHLRNQITAEGAHFELRLHLIYLINDVLHHCQRKQQRDLLAALQKVVVPIYCTSFLAVEEDKQQKIARLLQLWEKNGYFDESIIQQLQSPALGLGQYQATLITEYANVVQPIQVAFQQQIQNLKTQHEEFVSSLTQQQQQQQPQPQPQPPPPPQIQIPPLESE
;
A
#
# COMPACT_ATOMS: atom_id res chain seq x y z
N ASP A 1 -1.59 22.22 -25.30
CA ASP A 1 -2.67 21.25 -25.47
C ASP A 1 -3.59 21.22 -24.26
N GLN A 2 -4.82 21.73 -24.39
CA GLN A 2 -5.77 21.82 -23.27
C GLN A 2 -6.29 20.44 -22.87
N GLU A 3 -6.46 19.54 -23.84
CA GLU A 3 -6.94 18.17 -23.61
C GLU A 3 -5.93 17.32 -22.83
N LEU A 4 -4.63 17.44 -23.15
CA LEU A 4 -3.57 16.72 -22.44
C LEU A 4 -3.46 17.15 -20.98
N ARG A 5 -3.58 18.45 -20.70
CA ARG A 5 -3.62 18.97 -19.31
C ARG A 5 -4.81 18.42 -18.54
N ASN A 6 -5.98 18.35 -19.15
CA ASN A 6 -7.17 17.78 -18.50
C ASN A 6 -7.01 16.28 -18.18
N VAL A 7 -6.32 15.53 -19.05
CA VAL A 7 -5.99 14.11 -18.79
C VAL A 7 -5.00 13.97 -17.65
N ILE A 8 -3.94 14.79 -17.64
CA ILE A 8 -2.93 14.83 -16.57
C ILE A 8 -3.57 15.17 -15.22
N ASP A 9 -4.41 16.20 -15.17
CA ASP A 9 -5.09 16.65 -13.95
C ASP A 9 -6.01 15.57 -13.38
N LYS A 10 -6.82 14.93 -14.24
CA LYS A 10 -7.70 13.82 -13.82
C LYS A 10 -6.91 12.63 -13.32
N LEU A 11 -5.80 12.29 -13.97
CA LEU A 11 -4.94 11.20 -13.55
C LEU A 11 -4.25 11.51 -12.23
N ALA A 12 -3.71 12.73 -12.07
CA ALA A 12 -3.07 13.18 -10.83
C ALA A 12 -4.05 13.14 -9.65
N GLN A 13 -5.28 13.61 -9.82
CA GLN A 13 -6.30 13.55 -8.78
C GLN A 13 -6.73 12.10 -8.46
N PHE A 14 -6.82 11.25 -9.49
CA PHE A 14 -7.15 9.84 -9.32
C PHE A 14 -6.04 9.08 -8.57
N VAL A 15 -4.78 9.30 -8.93
CA VAL A 15 -3.63 8.68 -8.25
C VAL A 15 -3.46 9.24 -6.84
N ALA A 16 -3.69 10.54 -6.61
CA ALA A 16 -3.66 11.13 -5.27
C ALA A 16 -4.67 10.49 -4.31
N ARG A 17 -5.83 10.06 -4.82
CA ARG A 17 -6.90 9.47 -4.01
C ARG A 17 -6.76 7.96 -3.83
N ASN A 18 -6.24 7.25 -4.83
CA ASN A 18 -6.23 5.78 -4.86
C ASN A 18 -4.85 5.17 -4.60
N GLY A 19 -3.79 5.98 -4.57
CA GLY A 19 -2.43 5.53 -4.28
C GLY A 19 -1.55 5.36 -5.54
N PRO A 20 -0.22 5.33 -5.35
CA PRO A 20 0.77 5.26 -6.43
C PRO A 20 0.74 3.94 -7.22
N GLU A 21 0.10 2.88 -6.70
CA GLU A 21 -0.11 1.62 -7.42
C GLU A 21 -0.94 1.84 -8.69
N PHE A 22 -1.88 2.80 -8.66
CA PHE A 22 -2.70 3.14 -9.81
C PHE A 22 -1.94 3.89 -10.90
N GLU A 23 -0.87 4.61 -10.55
CA GLU A 23 0.05 5.17 -11.53
C GLU A 23 0.75 4.04 -12.29
N LYS A 24 1.31 3.07 -11.56
CA LYS A 24 1.98 1.89 -12.17
C LYS A 24 1.03 1.07 -13.03
N MET A 25 -0.20 0.83 -12.56
CA MET A 25 -1.21 0.12 -13.34
C MET A 25 -1.62 0.89 -14.61
N THR A 26 -1.76 2.22 -14.51
CA THR A 26 -2.09 3.06 -15.68
C THR A 26 -0.94 3.06 -16.68
N MET A 27 0.30 3.09 -16.21
CA MET A 27 1.48 2.89 -17.06
C MET A 27 1.39 1.53 -17.78
N GLU A 28 1.27 0.41 -17.08
CA GLU A 28 1.26 -0.90 -17.75
C GLU A 28 0.11 -1.06 -18.77
N LYS A 29 -1.10 -0.60 -18.43
CA LYS A 29 -2.27 -0.74 -19.30
C LYS A 29 -2.31 0.24 -20.48
N GLN A 30 -1.68 1.41 -20.36
CA GLN A 30 -1.75 2.47 -21.38
C GLN A 30 -0.40 2.72 -22.07
N LYS A 31 0.52 1.73 -22.02
CA LYS A 31 1.87 1.83 -22.61
C LYS A 31 1.88 2.12 -24.12
N GLU A 32 0.88 1.64 -24.85
CA GLU A 32 0.75 1.88 -26.30
C GLU A 32 -0.09 3.12 -26.63
N ASN A 33 -0.62 3.83 -25.63
CA ASN A 33 -1.47 5.00 -25.84
C ASN A 33 -0.65 6.30 -25.83
N PRO A 34 -0.57 7.04 -26.95
CA PRO A 34 0.22 8.27 -27.02
C PRO A 34 -0.28 9.38 -26.07
N LYS A 35 -1.54 9.32 -25.60
CA LYS A 35 -2.09 10.27 -24.62
C LYS A 35 -1.51 10.10 -23.21
N PHE A 36 -0.95 8.93 -22.89
CA PHE A 36 -0.31 8.62 -21.60
C PHE A 36 1.22 8.52 -21.70
N SER A 37 1.78 8.88 -22.86
CA SER A 37 3.23 8.88 -23.10
C SER A 37 4.01 9.69 -22.05
N PHE A 38 3.40 10.75 -21.50
CA PHE A 38 3.99 11.56 -20.43
C PHE A 38 4.32 10.78 -19.16
N LEU A 39 3.70 9.63 -18.91
CA LEU A 39 4.01 8.78 -17.75
C LEU A 39 5.33 8.01 -17.91
N PHE A 40 5.82 7.84 -19.15
CA PHE A 40 7.05 7.09 -19.48
C PHE A 40 8.27 7.98 -19.68
N GLY A 41 8.17 9.25 -19.29
CA GLY A 41 9.18 10.28 -19.56
C GLY A 41 8.80 11.17 -20.74
N GLY A 42 9.10 12.46 -20.62
CA GLY A 42 8.79 13.49 -21.62
C GLY A 42 8.43 14.84 -20.98
N ASP A 43 8.14 15.84 -21.83
CA ASP A 43 7.99 17.27 -21.45
C ASP A 43 6.84 17.57 -20.47
N PHE A 44 5.93 16.61 -20.22
CA PHE A 44 4.76 16.79 -19.35
C PHE A 44 4.79 15.94 -18.08
N TYR A 45 5.83 15.11 -17.88
CA TYR A 45 5.98 14.28 -16.68
C TYR A 45 6.18 15.14 -15.42
N GLY A 46 6.95 16.23 -15.53
CA GLY A 46 7.15 17.18 -14.44
C GLY A 46 5.85 17.89 -14.01
N TYR A 47 4.99 18.23 -14.97
CA TYR A 47 3.70 18.84 -14.70
C TYR A 47 2.74 17.87 -13.99
N TYR A 48 2.72 16.60 -14.41
CA TYR A 48 1.96 15.54 -13.74
C TYR A 48 2.41 15.36 -12.28
N LYS A 49 3.71 15.26 -12.00
CA LYS A 49 4.23 15.11 -10.63
C LYS A 49 3.89 16.30 -9.73
N TYR A 50 3.98 17.52 -10.26
CA TYR A 50 3.57 18.74 -9.54
C TYR A 50 2.08 18.70 -9.16
N LYS A 51 1.21 18.33 -10.11
CA LYS A 51 -0.23 18.25 -9.87
C LYS A 51 -0.62 17.14 -8.90
N LEU A 52 0.04 15.99 -8.99
CA LEU A 52 -0.15 14.86 -8.07
C LEU A 52 0.20 15.24 -6.62
N ALA A 53 1.31 15.95 -6.42
CA ALA A 53 1.73 16.44 -5.11
C ALA A 53 0.72 17.45 -4.53
N LEU A 54 0.19 18.35 -5.35
CA LEU A 54 -0.80 19.35 -4.93
C LEU A 54 -2.13 18.71 -4.49
N GLU A 55 -2.59 17.69 -5.20
CA GLU A 55 -3.82 16.95 -4.86
C GLU A 55 -3.64 16.10 -3.58
N GLN A 56 -2.47 15.47 -3.38
CA GLN A 56 -2.17 14.74 -2.13
C GLN A 56 -2.09 15.68 -0.92
N GLN A 57 -1.50 16.87 -1.07
CA GLN A 57 -1.40 17.85 0.01
C GLN A 57 -2.79 18.38 0.43
N GLN A 58 -3.70 18.62 -0.50
CA GLN A 58 -5.08 19.05 -0.19
C GLN A 58 -5.88 18.01 0.60
N LEU A 59 -5.57 16.72 0.46
CA LEU A 59 -6.21 15.64 1.22
C LEU A 59 -5.68 15.57 2.66
N LEU A 60 -4.40 15.87 2.88
CA LEU A 60 -3.78 15.86 4.22
C LEU A 60 -4.27 17.02 5.12
N CYS A 61 -4.45 18.22 4.57
CA CYS A 61 -4.85 19.40 5.37
C CYS A 61 -6.28 19.34 5.95
N LYS A 62 -7.14 18.41 5.50
CA LYS A 62 -8.54 18.32 5.93
C LYS A 62 -8.80 17.43 7.16
N GLN A 63 -7.78 16.75 7.71
CA GLN A 63 -7.99 15.73 8.77
C GLN A 63 -7.26 15.94 10.11
N GLY A 64 -6.54 17.05 10.33
CA GLY A 64 -5.76 17.26 11.56
C GLY A 64 -6.23 18.42 12.42
N GLN A 65 -7.12 18.20 13.39
CA GLN A 65 -7.24 19.05 14.58
C GLN A 65 -7.48 18.20 15.84
N ASP A 66 -6.73 18.56 16.89
CA ASP A 66 -6.81 18.21 18.31
C ASP A 66 -5.97 17.07 18.92
N ILE A 67 -4.90 17.50 19.65
CA ILE A 67 -4.50 17.17 21.05
C ILE A 67 -4.01 15.73 21.34
N GLU A 68 -3.03 15.41 22.19
CA GLU A 68 -1.86 16.01 22.86
C GLU A 68 -1.16 14.86 23.63
N ALA A 69 0.18 14.88 23.64
CA ALA A 69 1.19 14.22 24.50
C ALA A 69 0.96 12.84 25.17
N ALA A 70 1.85 11.90 24.83
CA ALA A 70 2.14 10.64 25.54
C ALA A 70 3.64 10.59 25.96
N PRO A 71 4.04 9.74 26.94
CA PRO A 71 5.41 9.59 27.42
C PRO A 71 6.26 8.62 26.56
N PRO A 72 7.60 8.55 26.74
CA PRO A 72 8.52 8.06 25.70
C PRO A 72 8.76 6.54 25.74
N ILE A 73 8.82 5.91 24.56
CA ILE A 73 9.31 4.55 24.32
C ILE A 73 10.63 4.62 23.52
N GLN A 74 11.52 3.67 23.81
CA GLN A 74 12.97 3.67 23.53
C GLN A 74 13.36 3.67 22.04
N PRO A 75 14.58 4.15 21.70
CA PRO A 75 15.04 4.25 20.31
C PRO A 75 15.57 2.91 19.77
N ILE A 76 15.03 2.50 18.62
CA ILE A 76 15.57 1.43 17.77
C ILE A 76 16.68 2.03 16.87
N PRO A 77 17.73 1.26 16.49
CA PRO A 77 18.98 1.82 15.96
C PRO A 77 18.82 2.57 14.64
N GLN A 78 19.40 3.77 14.59
CA GLN A 78 19.55 4.56 13.37
C GLN A 78 20.50 3.84 12.39
N PRO A 79 20.19 3.78 11.08
CA PRO A 79 21.16 3.39 10.07
C PRO A 79 22.39 4.32 10.15
N PRO A 80 23.61 3.83 9.84
CA PRO A 80 24.80 4.64 9.97
C PRO A 80 24.68 5.87 9.06
N LEU A 81 24.77 7.05 9.69
CA LEU A 81 25.17 8.27 8.99
C LEU A 81 26.36 7.90 8.09
N ALA A 82 26.21 8.10 6.79
CA ALA A 82 27.30 7.92 5.85
C ALA A 82 28.52 8.68 6.40
N PRO A 83 29.71 8.04 6.48
CA PRO A 83 30.88 8.67 7.07
C PRO A 83 31.17 9.94 6.30
N ALA A 84 31.35 11.05 7.03
CA ALA A 84 31.92 12.28 6.51
C ALA A 84 33.21 11.92 5.76
N ALA A 85 33.14 11.91 4.43
CA ALA A 85 34.31 11.67 3.61
C ALA A 85 35.31 12.81 3.88
N PRO A 86 36.60 12.52 4.12
CA PRO A 86 37.60 13.56 4.33
C PRO A 86 37.72 14.39 3.05
N ILE A 87 37.59 15.70 3.24
CA ILE A 87 37.76 16.74 2.23
C ILE A 87 39.14 16.59 1.60
N ALA A 88 39.18 16.27 0.30
CA ALA A 88 40.34 16.44 -0.56
C ALA A 88 39.96 17.40 -1.70
N THR A 89 40.55 18.59 -1.69
CA THR A 89 40.47 19.66 -2.71
C THR A 89 41.17 19.26 -4.02
N PRO A 90 40.95 19.88 -5.21
CA PRO A 90 40.29 21.17 -5.52
C PRO A 90 39.48 21.16 -6.85
N GLN A 91 38.16 20.93 -6.84
CA GLN A 91 37.25 21.32 -7.93
C GLN A 91 35.85 21.53 -7.34
N GLY A 92 35.32 22.76 -7.44
CA GLY A 92 33.94 23.14 -7.11
C GLY A 92 33.45 22.73 -5.72
N THR A 93 33.37 23.66 -4.77
CA THR A 93 32.45 23.48 -3.63
C THR A 93 31.08 23.11 -4.20
N PRO A 94 30.47 21.97 -3.79
CA PRO A 94 29.12 21.64 -4.25
C PRO A 94 28.24 22.84 -3.94
N SER A 95 27.52 23.28 -4.97
CA SER A 95 26.63 24.41 -4.84
C SER A 95 25.63 24.12 -3.73
N MET A 96 25.23 25.17 -3.05
CA MET A 96 24.23 25.12 -2.00
C MET A 96 22.94 24.40 -2.46
N GLU A 97 22.55 24.59 -3.72
CA GLU A 97 21.42 23.88 -4.34
C GLU A 97 21.64 22.36 -4.44
N GLU A 98 22.85 21.91 -4.78
CA GLU A 98 23.18 20.47 -4.84
C GLU A 98 23.09 19.80 -3.46
N LEU A 99 23.49 20.50 -2.39
CA LEU A 99 23.37 20.00 -1.01
C LEU A 99 21.91 19.88 -0.56
N ILE A 100 21.06 20.87 -0.89
CA ILE A 100 19.62 20.79 -0.64
C ILE A 100 19.01 19.61 -1.41
N GLN A 101 19.34 19.48 -2.70
CA GLN A 101 18.80 18.43 -3.55
C GLN A 101 19.21 17.04 -3.07
N GLN A 102 20.46 16.87 -2.62
CA GLN A 102 20.93 15.63 -2.02
C GLN A 102 20.18 15.30 -0.71
N SER A 103 19.97 16.31 0.14
CA SER A 103 19.20 16.15 1.39
C SER A 103 17.74 15.76 1.13
N GLN A 104 17.10 16.37 0.14
CA GLN A 104 15.74 16.01 -0.29
C GLN A 104 15.66 14.57 -0.79
N TRP A 105 16.63 14.15 -1.60
CA TRP A 105 16.69 12.79 -2.10
C TRP A 105 16.86 11.78 -0.95
N ASN A 106 17.75 12.07 -0.01
CA ASN A 106 17.95 11.24 1.18
C ASN A 106 16.69 11.13 2.04
N LEU A 107 16.00 12.26 2.28
CA LEU A 107 14.72 12.29 3.01
C LEU A 107 13.69 11.39 2.31
N GLN A 108 13.55 11.51 0.99
CA GLN A 108 12.59 10.74 0.23
C GLN A 108 12.85 9.23 0.30
N GLN A 109 14.12 8.81 0.24
CA GLN A 109 14.49 7.40 0.38
C GLN A 109 14.19 6.86 1.79
N GLN A 110 14.51 7.64 2.84
CA GLN A 110 14.23 7.24 4.21
C GLN A 110 12.72 7.19 4.49
N GLU A 111 11.95 8.18 4.02
CA GLU A 111 10.49 8.18 4.14
C GLU A 111 9.87 6.97 3.42
N GLN A 112 10.31 6.68 2.20
CA GLN A 112 9.84 5.51 1.45
C GLN A 112 10.16 4.19 2.19
N HIS A 113 11.36 4.06 2.76
CA HIS A 113 11.74 2.91 3.55
C HIS A 113 10.88 2.76 4.81
N LEU A 114 10.66 3.85 5.55
CA LEU A 114 9.80 3.85 6.74
C LEU A 114 8.34 3.50 6.40
N LEU A 115 7.82 3.96 5.27
CA LEU A 115 6.48 3.60 4.81
C LEU A 115 6.38 2.10 4.48
N ALA A 116 7.40 1.52 3.86
CA ALA A 116 7.45 0.08 3.59
C ALA A 116 7.51 -0.73 4.90
N LEU A 117 8.38 -0.34 5.84
CA LEU A 117 8.50 -1.00 7.15
C LEU A 117 7.23 -0.86 7.98
N ARG A 118 6.56 0.31 7.91
CA ARG A 118 5.26 0.53 8.53
C ARG A 118 4.25 -0.47 8.01
N GLN A 119 4.18 -0.67 6.69
CA GLN A 119 3.24 -1.61 6.10
C GLN A 119 3.53 -3.05 6.55
N GLU A 120 4.80 -3.45 6.58
CA GLU A 120 5.22 -4.77 7.07
C GLU A 120 4.82 -4.99 8.55
N GLN A 121 5.08 -4.02 9.42
CA GLN A 121 4.71 -4.10 10.84
C GLN A 121 3.20 -4.14 11.04
N ILE A 122 2.42 -3.38 10.25
CA ILE A 122 0.95 -3.42 10.29
C ILE A 122 0.47 -4.81 9.88
N THR A 123 0.97 -5.35 8.76
CA THR A 123 0.58 -6.68 8.27
C THR A 123 0.92 -7.76 9.31
N SER A 124 2.12 -7.71 9.90
CA SER A 124 2.55 -8.64 10.95
C SER A 124 1.68 -8.54 12.20
N ALA A 125 1.39 -7.33 12.70
CA ALA A 125 0.56 -7.13 13.88
C ALA A 125 -0.88 -7.62 13.68
N ILE A 126 -1.45 -7.40 12.49
CA ILE A 126 -2.76 -7.94 12.12
C ILE A 126 -2.73 -9.47 12.07
N ALA A 127 -1.69 -10.07 11.46
CA ALA A 127 -1.56 -11.52 11.39
C ALA A 127 -1.52 -12.17 12.79
N VAL A 128 -0.76 -11.57 13.71
CA VAL A 128 -0.72 -12.00 15.12
C VAL A 128 -2.08 -11.83 15.80
N GLY A 129 -2.78 -10.72 15.55
CA GLY A 129 -4.12 -10.49 16.07
C GLY A 129 -5.14 -11.55 15.59
N ILE A 130 -5.11 -11.88 14.30
CA ILE A 130 -5.93 -12.94 13.71
C ILE A 130 -5.61 -14.29 14.34
N GLU A 131 -4.33 -14.64 14.47
CA GLU A 131 -3.90 -15.91 15.07
C GLU A 131 -4.37 -16.04 16.53
N GLN A 132 -4.26 -14.97 17.32
CA GLN A 132 -4.76 -14.94 18.70
C GLN A 132 -6.27 -15.13 18.79
N GLN A 133 -7.03 -14.46 17.90
CA GLN A 133 -8.48 -14.65 17.84
C GLN A 133 -8.85 -16.07 17.43
N MET A 134 -8.18 -16.63 16.44
CA MET A 134 -8.41 -18.00 15.96
C MET A 134 -8.11 -19.02 17.06
N GLN A 135 -7.00 -18.85 17.79
CA GLN A 135 -6.63 -19.72 18.92
C GLN A 135 -7.67 -19.68 20.04
N LYS A 136 -8.17 -18.49 20.37
CA LYS A 136 -9.26 -18.33 21.35
C LYS A 136 -10.52 -19.06 20.91
N VAL A 137 -10.92 -18.92 19.64
CA VAL A 137 -12.08 -19.60 19.09
C VAL A 137 -11.89 -21.13 19.06
N LEU A 138 -10.69 -21.60 18.76
CA LEU A 138 -10.34 -23.03 18.81
C LEU A 138 -10.52 -23.60 20.23
N GLU A 139 -10.06 -22.89 21.25
CA GLU A 139 -10.24 -23.27 22.66
C GLU A 139 -11.72 -23.26 23.08
N GLU A 140 -12.51 -22.29 22.62
CA GLU A 140 -13.94 -22.20 22.94
C GLU A 140 -14.77 -23.29 22.26
N THR A 141 -14.43 -23.63 21.01
CA THR A 141 -15.18 -24.61 20.21
C THR A 141 -14.74 -26.05 20.44
N GLN A 142 -13.49 -26.25 20.91
CA GLN A 142 -12.87 -27.57 21.05
C GLN A 142 -12.97 -28.41 19.76
N LEU A 143 -12.94 -27.73 18.60
CA LEU A 143 -13.02 -28.38 17.30
C LEU A 143 -11.68 -29.06 16.97
N ASP A 144 -11.70 -30.34 16.59
CA ASP A 144 -10.48 -31.05 16.19
C ASP A 144 -10.09 -30.66 14.76
N MET A 145 -9.18 -29.70 14.65
CA MET A 145 -8.66 -29.24 13.36
C MET A 145 -7.81 -30.31 12.65
N ASN A 146 -7.22 -31.27 13.38
CA ASN A 146 -6.45 -32.35 12.76
C ASN A 146 -7.38 -33.30 11.99
N GLU A 147 -8.58 -33.55 12.51
CA GLU A 147 -9.59 -34.32 11.78
C GLU A 147 -9.91 -33.63 10.45
N PHE A 148 -10.06 -32.31 10.47
CA PHE A 148 -10.30 -31.54 9.25
C PHE A 148 -9.13 -31.63 8.29
N ASP A 149 -7.89 -31.43 8.76
CA ASP A 149 -6.68 -31.53 7.93
C ASP A 149 -6.54 -32.89 7.25
N ASN A 150 -6.84 -33.97 7.98
CA ASN A 150 -6.85 -35.33 7.43
C ASN A 150 -7.90 -35.52 6.32
N LEU A 151 -9.00 -34.77 6.35
CA LEU A 151 -10.02 -34.77 5.29
C LEU A 151 -9.65 -33.85 4.12
N LEU A 152 -8.89 -32.78 4.38
CA LEU A 152 -8.43 -31.87 3.35
C LEU A 152 -7.30 -32.48 2.50
N GLN A 153 -6.42 -33.31 3.08
CA GLN A 153 -5.30 -33.89 2.36
C GLN A 153 -5.72 -34.68 1.09
N PRO A 154 -6.70 -35.60 1.13
CA PRO A 154 -7.18 -36.28 -0.08
C PRO A 154 -7.81 -35.35 -1.11
N ILE A 155 -8.44 -34.25 -0.66
CA ILE A 155 -8.99 -33.21 -1.55
C ILE A 155 -7.86 -32.49 -2.28
N ILE A 156 -6.81 -32.11 -1.55
CA ILE A 156 -5.63 -31.46 -2.09
C ILE A 156 -4.93 -32.36 -3.10
N ASP A 157 -4.75 -33.64 -2.78
CA ASP A 157 -3.99 -34.58 -3.61
C ASP A 157 -4.75 -35.03 -4.87
N THR A 158 -6.06 -35.26 -4.75
CA THR A 158 -6.83 -35.97 -5.80
C THR A 158 -8.09 -35.27 -6.27
N CYS A 159 -8.63 -34.32 -5.49
CA CYS A 159 -9.86 -33.59 -5.78
C CYS A 159 -11.03 -34.47 -6.27
N THR A 160 -11.18 -35.66 -5.70
CA THR A 160 -12.27 -36.56 -6.08
C THR A 160 -13.61 -36.10 -5.52
N LYS A 161 -14.70 -36.46 -6.20
CA LYS A 161 -16.06 -36.16 -5.75
C LYS A 161 -16.33 -36.68 -4.34
N ASP A 162 -15.81 -37.86 -4.01
CA ASP A 162 -15.99 -38.48 -2.70
C ASP A 162 -15.22 -37.73 -1.61
N ALA A 163 -13.97 -37.31 -1.89
CA ALA A 163 -13.20 -36.48 -0.95
C ALA A 163 -13.88 -35.13 -0.69
N ILE A 164 -14.34 -34.44 -1.74
CA ILE A 164 -15.09 -33.17 -1.61
C ILE A 164 -16.37 -33.38 -0.80
N SER A 165 -17.10 -34.47 -1.07
CA SER A 165 -18.33 -34.81 -0.34
C SER A 165 -18.04 -35.08 1.14
N ALA A 166 -16.96 -35.80 1.46
CA ALA A 166 -16.53 -36.07 2.83
C ALA A 166 -16.21 -34.77 3.59
N GLY A 167 -15.38 -33.90 3.00
CA GLY A 167 -15.03 -32.59 3.57
C GLY A 167 -16.27 -31.73 3.84
N LYS A 168 -17.18 -31.61 2.87
CA LYS A 168 -18.46 -30.91 3.07
C LYS A 168 -19.26 -31.52 4.21
N ASN A 169 -19.47 -32.83 4.21
CA ASN A 169 -20.32 -33.47 5.22
C ASN A 169 -19.75 -33.28 6.63
N TRP A 170 -18.43 -33.29 6.78
CA TRP A 170 -17.75 -32.95 8.03
C TRP A 170 -18.02 -31.51 8.44
N MET A 171 -17.85 -30.53 7.53
CA MET A 171 -18.14 -29.12 7.85
C MET A 171 -19.59 -28.90 8.27
N PHE A 172 -20.56 -29.54 7.60
CA PHE A 172 -21.97 -29.45 7.99
C PHE A 172 -22.27 -30.12 9.33
N SER A 173 -21.58 -31.21 9.67
CA SER A 173 -21.77 -31.92 10.94
C SER A 173 -21.17 -31.14 12.12
N ASN A 174 -20.14 -30.33 11.86
CA ASN A 174 -19.43 -29.53 12.85
C ASN A 174 -19.84 -28.05 12.90
N ALA A 175 -20.72 -27.59 11.99
CA ALA A 175 -21.34 -26.26 12.00
C ALA A 175 -22.38 -26.12 13.14
N LYS A 176 -21.95 -26.27 14.40
CA LYS A 176 -22.78 -26.27 15.60
C LYS A 176 -23.07 -24.86 16.13
N SER A 177 -22.18 -23.91 15.85
CA SER A 177 -22.35 -22.49 16.20
C SER A 177 -21.65 -21.60 15.17
N PRO A 178 -21.91 -20.27 15.17
CA PRO A 178 -21.20 -19.33 14.30
C PRO A 178 -19.68 -19.40 14.44
N GLN A 179 -19.17 -19.58 15.67
CA GLN A 179 -17.74 -19.72 15.95
C GLN A 179 -17.11 -20.95 15.29
N HIS A 180 -17.84 -22.08 15.28
CA HIS A 180 -17.36 -23.28 14.57
C HIS A 180 -17.27 -23.02 13.06
N CYS A 181 -18.28 -22.36 12.49
CA CYS A 181 -18.31 -22.00 11.08
C CYS A 181 -17.16 -21.07 10.70
N GLU A 182 -16.93 -20.04 11.51
CA GLU A 182 -15.83 -19.08 11.33
C GLU A 182 -14.49 -19.80 11.37
N LEU A 183 -14.23 -20.61 12.40
CA LEU A 183 -12.97 -21.34 12.54
C LEU A 183 -12.68 -22.23 11.31
N MET A 184 -13.66 -23.00 10.83
CA MET A 184 -13.49 -23.84 9.64
C MET A 184 -13.22 -23.02 8.37
N ALA A 185 -13.91 -21.88 8.20
CA ALA A 185 -13.74 -21.00 7.05
C ALA A 185 -12.38 -20.28 7.07
N GLU A 186 -11.94 -19.82 8.23
CA GLU A 186 -10.64 -19.19 8.43
C GLU A 186 -9.48 -20.16 8.23
N HIS A 187 -9.64 -21.42 8.66
CA HIS A 187 -8.65 -22.46 8.41
C HIS A 187 -8.45 -22.70 6.91
N LEU A 188 -9.54 -22.80 6.15
CA LEU A 188 -9.47 -22.90 4.69
C LEU A 188 -8.80 -21.67 4.06
N ARG A 189 -9.14 -20.46 4.53
CA ARG A 189 -8.49 -19.23 4.10
C ARG A 189 -6.98 -19.32 4.30
N ASN A 190 -6.52 -19.64 5.51
CA ASN A 190 -5.11 -19.66 5.87
C ASN A 190 -4.32 -20.66 5.01
N GLN A 191 -4.88 -21.85 4.73
CA GLN A 191 -4.24 -22.82 3.85
C GLN A 191 -4.15 -22.34 2.40
N ILE A 192 -5.21 -21.70 1.88
CA ILE A 192 -5.25 -21.25 0.48
C ILE A 192 -4.38 -20.00 0.25
N THR A 193 -4.34 -19.08 1.21
CA THR A 193 -3.62 -17.80 1.09
C THR A 193 -2.16 -17.87 1.56
N ALA A 194 -1.68 -19.02 2.04
CA ALA A 194 -0.29 -19.19 2.43
C ALA A 194 0.69 -18.94 1.27
N GLU A 195 1.83 -18.31 1.54
CA GLU A 195 2.84 -17.96 0.51
C GLU A 195 3.35 -19.18 -0.27
N GLY A 196 3.44 -20.35 0.38
CA GLY A 196 3.87 -21.62 -0.23
C GLY A 196 2.74 -22.44 -0.87
N ALA A 197 1.49 -21.99 -0.86
CA ALA A 197 0.37 -22.75 -1.41
C ALA A 197 0.47 -22.85 -2.94
N HIS A 198 0.63 -24.06 -3.47
CA HIS A 198 0.66 -24.33 -4.91
C HIS A 198 -0.75 -24.26 -5.52
N PHE A 199 -0.82 -24.16 -6.85
CA PHE A 199 -2.08 -23.88 -7.57
C PHE A 199 -3.17 -24.94 -7.35
N GLU A 200 -2.80 -26.22 -7.41
CA GLU A 200 -3.72 -27.35 -7.29
C GLU A 200 -4.41 -27.35 -5.92
N LEU A 201 -3.66 -27.17 -4.83
CA LEU A 201 -4.22 -26.98 -3.48
C LEU A 201 -5.25 -25.86 -3.45
N ARG A 202 -4.93 -24.67 -3.97
CA ARG A 202 -5.85 -23.53 -3.98
C ARG A 202 -7.12 -23.86 -4.74
N LEU A 203 -6.99 -24.40 -5.95
CA LEU A 203 -8.13 -24.71 -6.80
C LEU A 203 -9.02 -25.79 -6.19
N HIS A 204 -8.44 -26.86 -5.66
CA HIS A 204 -9.17 -27.99 -5.08
C HIS A 204 -9.93 -27.58 -3.81
N LEU A 205 -9.33 -26.77 -2.94
CA LEU A 205 -10.02 -26.23 -1.76
C LEU A 205 -11.10 -25.21 -2.14
N ILE A 206 -10.92 -24.42 -3.20
CA ILE A 206 -12.00 -23.56 -3.71
C ILE A 206 -13.17 -24.39 -4.25
N TYR A 207 -12.92 -25.55 -4.87
CA TYR A 207 -14.01 -26.47 -5.27
C TYR A 207 -14.77 -27.03 -4.07
N LEU A 208 -14.10 -27.32 -2.96
CA LEU A 208 -14.76 -27.67 -1.70
C LEU A 208 -15.66 -26.52 -1.23
N ILE A 209 -15.12 -25.29 -1.16
CA ILE A 209 -15.88 -24.10 -0.77
C ILE A 209 -17.13 -23.92 -1.65
N ASN A 210 -16.99 -24.11 -2.97
CA ASN A 210 -18.10 -24.03 -3.90
C ASN A 210 -19.21 -25.07 -3.60
N ASP A 211 -18.84 -26.33 -3.34
CA ASP A 211 -19.83 -27.37 -2.98
C ASP A 211 -20.51 -27.04 -1.64
N VAL A 212 -19.76 -26.53 -0.66
CA VAL A 212 -20.30 -26.11 0.63
C VAL A 212 -21.26 -24.92 0.48
N LEU A 213 -20.89 -23.88 -0.29
CA LEU A 213 -21.75 -22.71 -0.58
C LEU A 213 -23.08 -23.13 -1.19
N HIS A 214 -23.04 -24.01 -2.21
CA HIS A 214 -24.24 -24.53 -2.84
C HIS A 214 -25.18 -25.20 -1.83
N HIS A 215 -24.61 -26.01 -0.93
CA HIS A 215 -25.39 -26.71 0.08
C HIS A 215 -25.85 -25.79 1.21
N CYS A 216 -25.11 -24.74 1.54
CA CYS A 216 -25.52 -23.76 2.56
C CYS A 216 -26.80 -23.06 2.13
N GLN A 217 -26.88 -22.62 0.87
CA GLN A 217 -28.09 -21.99 0.32
C GLN A 217 -29.27 -22.98 0.26
N ARG A 218 -29.03 -24.21 -0.22
CA ARG A 218 -30.06 -25.28 -0.30
C ARG A 218 -30.61 -25.70 1.05
N LYS A 219 -29.73 -25.90 2.04
CA LYS A 219 -30.10 -26.37 3.39
C LYS A 219 -30.37 -25.23 4.38
N GLN A 220 -30.27 -23.97 3.94
CA GLN A 220 -30.45 -22.78 4.76
C GLN A 220 -29.49 -22.71 5.97
N GLN A 221 -28.25 -23.19 5.80
CA GLN A 221 -27.20 -23.02 6.82
C GLN A 221 -26.64 -21.59 6.69
N ARG A 222 -27.20 -20.66 7.48
CA ARG A 222 -26.88 -19.22 7.42
C ARG A 222 -25.53 -18.88 8.04
N ASP A 223 -25.17 -19.52 9.14
CA ASP A 223 -23.93 -19.23 9.87
C ASP A 223 -22.72 -19.67 9.05
N LEU A 224 -22.80 -20.85 8.44
CA LEU A 224 -21.74 -21.35 7.58
C LEU A 224 -21.61 -20.53 6.29
N LEU A 225 -22.73 -20.09 5.71
CA LEU A 225 -22.72 -19.17 4.57
C LEU A 225 -22.05 -17.86 4.94
N ALA A 226 -22.43 -17.25 6.07
CA ALA A 226 -21.86 -15.99 6.54
C ALA A 226 -20.35 -16.10 6.79
N ALA A 227 -19.89 -17.20 7.41
CA ALA A 227 -18.48 -17.45 7.61
C ALA A 227 -17.70 -17.56 6.29
N LEU A 228 -18.24 -18.27 5.30
CA LEU A 228 -17.62 -18.39 3.97
C LEU A 228 -17.60 -17.04 3.21
N GLN A 229 -18.64 -16.22 3.37
CA GLN A 229 -18.69 -14.88 2.77
C GLN A 229 -17.60 -13.95 3.30
N LYS A 230 -17.20 -14.07 4.57
CA LYS A 230 -16.10 -13.27 5.15
C LYS A 230 -14.74 -13.60 4.55
N VAL A 231 -14.53 -14.84 4.10
CA VAL A 231 -13.21 -15.31 3.62
C VAL A 231 -13.10 -15.45 2.10
N VAL A 232 -14.21 -15.33 1.36
CA VAL A 232 -14.20 -15.57 -0.10
C VAL A 232 -13.32 -14.57 -0.86
N VAL A 233 -13.33 -13.29 -0.46
CA VAL A 233 -12.55 -12.23 -1.12
C VAL A 233 -11.05 -12.51 -1.04
N PRO A 234 -10.43 -12.67 0.14
CA PRO A 234 -9.01 -12.98 0.20
C PRO A 234 -8.66 -14.32 -0.46
N ILE A 235 -9.53 -15.34 -0.37
CA ILE A 235 -9.30 -16.64 -1.01
C ILE A 235 -9.24 -16.51 -2.53
N TYR A 236 -10.25 -15.92 -3.14
CA TYR A 236 -10.36 -15.80 -4.59
C TYR A 236 -9.28 -14.86 -5.13
N CYS A 237 -9.15 -13.67 -4.57
CA CYS A 237 -8.27 -12.64 -5.11
C CYS A 237 -6.80 -13.03 -5.00
N THR A 238 -6.38 -13.61 -3.86
CA THR A 238 -5.01 -14.12 -3.70
C THR A 238 -4.73 -15.29 -4.64
N SER A 239 -5.69 -16.20 -4.82
CA SER A 239 -5.54 -17.33 -5.74
C SER A 239 -5.45 -16.87 -7.21
N PHE A 240 -6.24 -15.86 -7.58
CA PHE A 240 -6.25 -15.31 -8.93
C PHE A 240 -4.95 -14.55 -9.25
N LEU A 241 -4.48 -13.70 -8.33
CA LEU A 241 -3.29 -12.87 -8.54
C LEU A 241 -1.98 -13.65 -8.47
N ALA A 242 -1.96 -14.82 -7.82
CA ALA A 242 -0.75 -15.63 -7.68
C ALA A 242 -0.45 -16.54 -8.89
N VAL A 243 -1.30 -16.52 -9.93
CA VAL A 243 -1.15 -17.40 -11.09
C VAL A 243 -1.21 -16.65 -12.41
N GLU A 244 -0.62 -17.25 -13.44
CA GLU A 244 -0.60 -16.74 -14.81
C GLU A 244 -1.95 -16.92 -15.52
N GLU A 245 -2.13 -16.24 -16.66
CA GLU A 245 -3.40 -16.08 -17.37
C GLU A 245 -4.11 -17.41 -17.70
N ASP A 246 -3.39 -18.44 -18.13
CA ASP A 246 -3.97 -19.76 -18.44
C ASP A 246 -4.66 -20.42 -17.24
N LYS A 247 -4.08 -20.26 -16.04
CA LYS A 247 -4.62 -20.78 -14.79
C LYS A 247 -5.72 -19.87 -14.24
N GLN A 248 -5.61 -18.55 -14.45
CA GLN A 248 -6.62 -17.58 -14.04
C GLN A 248 -7.99 -17.89 -14.64
N GLN A 249 -8.07 -18.37 -15.89
CA GLN A 249 -9.35 -18.73 -16.51
C GLN A 249 -10.13 -19.81 -15.74
N LYS A 250 -9.44 -20.77 -15.10
CA LYS A 250 -10.09 -21.79 -14.28
C LYS A 250 -10.73 -21.18 -13.03
N ILE A 251 -10.04 -20.24 -12.41
CA ILE A 251 -10.53 -19.50 -11.24
C ILE A 251 -11.67 -18.56 -11.65
N ALA A 252 -11.55 -17.84 -12.77
CA ALA A 252 -12.57 -16.92 -13.27
C ALA A 252 -13.91 -17.60 -13.58
N ARG A 253 -13.89 -18.86 -14.03
CA ARG A 253 -15.13 -19.65 -14.24
C ARG A 253 -15.91 -19.87 -12.94
N LEU A 254 -15.24 -19.94 -11.79
CA LEU A 254 -15.90 -20.06 -10.49
C LEU A 254 -16.63 -18.76 -10.12
N LEU A 255 -16.03 -17.60 -10.41
CA LEU A 255 -16.70 -16.32 -10.20
C LEU A 255 -17.98 -16.21 -11.03
N GLN A 256 -17.94 -16.58 -12.31
CA GLN A 256 -19.12 -16.61 -13.18
C GLN A 256 -20.23 -17.54 -12.63
N LEU A 257 -19.83 -18.69 -12.07
CA LEU A 257 -20.75 -19.61 -11.44
C LEU A 257 -21.40 -19.01 -10.19
N TRP A 258 -20.62 -18.33 -9.35
CA TRP A 258 -21.09 -17.70 -8.12
C TRP A 258 -22.03 -16.52 -8.38
N GLU A 259 -21.72 -15.70 -9.38
CA GLU A 259 -22.57 -14.60 -9.84
C GLU A 259 -23.91 -15.13 -10.37
N LYS A 260 -23.87 -16.15 -11.23
CA LYS A 260 -25.08 -16.77 -11.80
C LYS A 260 -25.98 -17.39 -10.73
N ASN A 261 -25.39 -18.00 -9.70
CA ASN A 261 -26.15 -18.70 -8.66
C ASN A 261 -26.58 -17.78 -7.51
N GLY A 262 -26.07 -16.54 -7.45
CA GLY A 262 -26.43 -15.55 -6.44
C GLY A 262 -26.00 -15.94 -5.02
N TYR A 263 -24.81 -16.52 -4.86
CA TYR A 263 -24.27 -16.88 -3.54
C TYR A 263 -23.79 -15.66 -2.73
N PHE A 264 -23.45 -14.58 -3.43
CA PHE A 264 -22.87 -13.36 -2.88
C PHE A 264 -23.68 -12.16 -3.30
N ASP A 265 -23.64 -11.12 -2.48
CA ASP A 265 -24.22 -9.83 -2.81
C ASP A 265 -23.37 -9.07 -3.83
N GLU A 266 -23.93 -8.01 -4.40
CA GLU A 266 -23.27 -7.22 -5.44
C GLU A 266 -21.94 -6.61 -4.96
N SER A 267 -21.84 -6.25 -3.68
CA SER A 267 -20.61 -5.70 -3.09
C SER A 267 -19.46 -6.71 -3.12
N ILE A 268 -19.69 -7.95 -2.69
CA ILE A 268 -18.68 -9.00 -2.76
C ILE A 268 -18.34 -9.31 -4.22
N ILE A 269 -19.33 -9.43 -5.11
CA ILE A 269 -19.06 -9.71 -6.54
C ILE A 269 -18.17 -8.63 -7.18
N GLN A 270 -18.42 -7.34 -6.90
CA GLN A 270 -17.58 -6.25 -7.40
C GLN A 270 -16.12 -6.36 -6.90
N GLN A 271 -15.92 -6.77 -5.64
CA GLN A 271 -14.58 -7.02 -5.10
C GLN A 271 -13.87 -8.17 -5.83
N LEU A 272 -14.59 -9.26 -6.10
CA LEU A 272 -14.06 -10.43 -6.81
C LEU A 272 -13.75 -10.13 -8.29
N GLN A 273 -14.53 -9.25 -8.93
CA GLN A 273 -14.28 -8.81 -10.31
C GLN A 273 -13.02 -7.94 -10.45
N SER A 274 -12.58 -7.30 -9.37
CA SER A 274 -11.36 -6.47 -9.33
C SER A 274 -10.39 -6.96 -8.25
N PRO A 275 -9.66 -8.08 -8.46
CA PRO A 275 -8.92 -8.76 -7.39
C PRO A 275 -7.97 -7.90 -6.57
N ALA A 276 -7.19 -7.02 -7.22
CA ALA A 276 -6.26 -6.12 -6.54
C ALA A 276 -6.99 -5.10 -5.64
N LEU A 277 -8.11 -4.54 -6.13
CA LEU A 277 -8.94 -3.62 -5.36
C LEU A 277 -9.65 -4.34 -4.21
N GLY A 278 -10.17 -5.54 -4.47
CA GLY A 278 -10.81 -6.39 -3.45
C GLY A 278 -9.87 -6.72 -2.30
N LEU A 279 -8.61 -7.07 -2.57
CA LEU A 279 -7.60 -7.26 -1.52
C LEU A 279 -7.31 -5.97 -0.76
N GLY A 280 -7.20 -4.83 -1.45
CA GLY A 280 -7.01 -3.54 -0.79
C GLY A 280 -8.15 -3.18 0.17
N GLN A 281 -9.40 -3.41 -0.23
CA GLN A 281 -10.59 -3.19 0.61
C GLN A 281 -10.67 -4.17 1.79
N TYR A 282 -10.33 -5.43 1.55
CA TYR A 282 -10.20 -6.43 2.62
C TYR A 282 -9.13 -6.00 3.64
N GLN A 283 -7.97 -5.57 3.18
CA GLN A 283 -6.90 -5.07 4.04
C GLN A 283 -7.33 -3.85 4.86
N ALA A 284 -8.08 -2.92 4.26
CA ALA A 284 -8.64 -1.76 4.97
C ALA A 284 -9.65 -2.17 6.06
N THR A 285 -10.45 -3.21 5.79
CA THR A 285 -11.37 -3.79 6.78
C THR A 285 -10.60 -4.37 7.95
N LEU A 286 -9.55 -5.17 7.69
CA LEU A 286 -8.69 -5.71 8.74
C LEU A 286 -7.99 -4.62 9.56
N ILE A 287 -7.50 -3.56 8.92
CA ILE A 287 -6.89 -2.42 9.63
C ILE A 287 -7.89 -1.78 10.61
N THR A 288 -9.16 -1.70 10.22
CA THR A 288 -10.23 -1.15 11.06
C THR A 288 -10.61 -2.09 12.20
N GLU A 289 -10.75 -3.39 11.90
CA GLU A 289 -11.10 -4.42 12.87
C GLU A 289 -10.01 -4.58 13.96
N TYR A 290 -8.73 -4.54 13.55
CA TYR A 290 -7.57 -4.66 14.42
C TYR A 290 -6.95 -3.30 14.78
N ALA A 291 -7.76 -2.23 14.78
CA ALA A 291 -7.29 -0.86 15.04
C ALA A 291 -6.51 -0.73 16.36
N ASN A 292 -6.88 -1.49 17.40
CA ASN A 292 -6.20 -1.46 18.70
C ASN A 292 -4.69 -1.77 18.63
N VAL A 293 -4.29 -2.67 17.72
CA VAL A 293 -2.87 -3.02 17.52
C VAL A 293 -2.23 -2.21 16.38
N VAL A 294 -3.02 -1.75 15.42
CA VAL A 294 -2.52 -0.97 14.27
C VAL A 294 -2.25 0.48 14.62
N GLN A 295 -3.12 1.14 15.39
CA GLN A 295 -3.02 2.58 15.70
C GLN A 295 -1.69 2.97 16.37
N PRO A 296 -1.18 2.24 17.38
CA PRO A 296 0.12 2.55 17.99
C PRO A 296 1.27 2.54 16.98
N ILE A 297 1.26 1.59 16.04
CA ILE A 297 2.27 1.47 14.98
C ILE A 297 2.16 2.68 14.04
N GLN A 298 0.95 3.04 13.60
CA GLN A 298 0.73 4.18 12.72
C GLN A 298 1.23 5.48 13.33
N VAL A 299 0.92 5.74 14.61
CA VAL A 299 1.37 6.93 15.33
C VAL A 299 2.89 6.97 15.47
N ALA A 300 3.52 5.84 15.82
CA ALA A 300 4.97 5.76 15.97
C ALA A 300 5.72 6.10 14.67
N PHE A 301 5.30 5.51 13.54
CA PHE A 301 5.90 5.81 12.24
C PHE A 301 5.60 7.22 11.76
N GLN A 302 4.41 7.76 12.04
CA GLN A 302 4.07 9.13 11.71
C GLN A 302 5.00 10.12 12.43
N GLN A 303 5.29 9.90 13.72
CA GLN A 303 6.24 10.71 14.48
C GLN A 303 7.67 10.61 13.93
N GLN A 304 8.12 9.40 13.54
CA GLN A 304 9.45 9.22 12.93
C GLN A 304 9.58 9.98 11.60
N ILE A 305 8.58 9.87 10.72
CA ILE A 305 8.56 10.59 9.45
C ILE A 305 8.53 12.10 9.69
N GLN A 306 7.75 12.57 10.66
CA GLN A 306 7.70 13.99 11.01
C GLN A 306 9.06 14.50 11.50
N ASN A 307 9.75 13.74 12.35
CA ASN A 307 11.08 14.09 12.83
C ASN A 307 12.10 14.19 11.69
N LEU A 308 12.07 13.27 10.70
CA LEU A 308 12.93 13.34 9.53
C LEU A 308 12.67 14.59 8.68
N LYS A 309 11.39 14.96 8.50
CA LYS A 309 11.01 16.19 7.78
C LYS A 309 11.51 17.43 8.49
N THR A 310 11.36 17.50 9.82
CA THR A 310 11.86 18.61 10.61
C THR A 310 13.38 18.72 10.53
N GLN A 311 14.13 17.61 10.60
CA GLN A 311 15.59 17.62 10.42
C GLN A 311 16.02 18.14 9.04
N HIS A 312 15.28 17.78 8.00
CA HIS A 312 15.53 18.31 6.65
C HIS A 312 15.25 19.82 6.57
N GLU A 313 14.13 20.28 7.13
CA GLU A 313 13.78 21.71 7.17
C GLU A 313 14.81 22.54 7.93
N GLU A 314 15.28 22.06 9.08
CA GLU A 314 16.35 22.69 9.85
C GLU A 314 17.66 22.76 9.06
N PHE A 315 18.03 21.67 8.38
CA PHE A 315 19.21 21.63 7.51
C PHE A 315 19.13 22.67 6.39
N VAL A 316 18.01 22.72 5.65
CA VAL A 316 17.79 23.71 4.58
C VAL A 316 17.84 25.13 5.14
N SER A 317 17.16 25.39 6.25
CA SER A 317 17.14 26.71 6.90
C SER A 317 18.54 27.19 7.29
N SER A 318 19.32 26.30 7.92
CA SER A 318 20.69 26.59 8.36
C SER A 318 21.58 27.02 7.19
N LEU A 319 21.44 26.34 6.06
CA LEU A 319 22.23 26.62 4.89
C LEU A 319 21.77 27.90 4.17
N THR A 320 20.46 28.16 4.08
CA THR A 320 19.92 29.42 3.51
C THR A 320 20.35 30.63 4.33
N GLN A 321 20.40 30.49 5.66
CA GLN A 321 20.89 31.55 6.54
C GLN A 321 22.38 31.82 6.33
N GLN A 322 23.18 30.78 6.07
CA GLN A 322 24.59 30.90 5.71
C GLN A 322 24.79 31.67 4.39
N GLN A 323 23.90 31.48 3.41
CA GLN A 323 23.92 32.20 2.14
C GLN A 323 23.62 33.70 2.30
N GLN A 324 22.66 34.08 3.15
CA GLN A 324 22.33 35.49 3.41
C GLN A 324 23.48 36.24 4.09
N GLN A 325 24.26 35.57 4.95
CA GLN A 325 25.43 36.19 5.59
C GLN A 325 26.63 36.37 4.64
N GLN A 326 26.66 35.68 3.49
CA GLN A 326 27.73 35.77 2.50
C GLN A 326 27.43 36.76 1.35
N GLN A 327 26.28 37.44 1.32
CA GLN A 327 26.02 38.50 0.35
C GLN A 327 26.91 39.74 0.63
N PRO A 328 27.63 40.30 -0.37
CA PRO A 328 28.43 41.50 -0.18
C PRO A 328 27.54 42.67 0.25
N GLN A 329 27.91 43.38 1.33
CA GLN A 329 27.35 44.69 1.63
C GLN A 329 27.55 45.61 0.40
N PRO A 330 26.55 46.39 -0.04
CA PRO A 330 26.77 47.38 -1.08
C PRO A 330 27.84 48.38 -0.61
N GLN A 331 28.99 48.37 -1.28
CA GLN A 331 30.05 49.36 -1.04
C GLN A 331 29.48 50.77 -1.28
N PRO A 332 29.78 51.76 -0.40
CA PRO A 332 29.47 53.16 -0.68
C PRO A 332 30.16 53.56 -1.99
N GLN A 333 29.42 54.11 -2.94
CA GLN A 333 29.99 54.64 -4.18
C GLN A 333 31.06 55.69 -3.85
N PRO A 334 32.28 55.61 -4.42
CA PRO A 334 33.28 56.66 -4.25
C PRO A 334 32.79 57.96 -4.92
N PRO A 335 33.09 59.15 -4.34
CA PRO A 335 32.67 60.42 -4.91
C PRO A 335 33.29 60.64 -6.30
N PRO A 336 32.59 61.33 -7.22
CA PRO A 336 33.07 61.54 -8.58
C PRO A 336 34.36 62.38 -8.57
N PRO A 337 35.32 62.09 -9.48
CA PRO A 337 36.56 62.84 -9.58
C PRO A 337 36.33 64.28 -10.07
N PRO A 338 37.16 65.26 -9.63
CA PRO A 338 37.01 66.65 -10.03
C PRO A 338 37.24 66.84 -11.54
N GLN A 339 36.32 67.56 -12.20
CA GLN A 339 36.42 67.95 -13.60
C GLN A 339 37.61 68.90 -13.79
N ILE A 340 38.63 68.46 -14.52
CA ILE A 340 39.69 69.32 -15.04
C ILE A 340 39.11 70.06 -16.25
N GLN A 341 38.86 71.36 -16.10
CA GLN A 341 38.54 72.26 -17.19
C GLN A 341 39.76 72.40 -18.12
N ILE A 342 39.61 71.97 -19.37
CA ILE A 342 40.54 72.31 -20.45
C ILE A 342 39.90 73.45 -21.23
N PRO A 343 40.54 74.64 -21.34
CA PRO A 343 39.99 75.76 -22.09
C PRO A 343 40.11 75.53 -23.61
N PRO A 344 39.21 76.10 -24.42
CA PRO A 344 39.22 75.96 -25.87
C PRO A 344 40.25 76.92 -26.50
N LEU A 345 40.96 76.47 -27.53
CA LEU A 345 41.61 77.37 -28.47
C LEU A 345 41.12 77.07 -29.89
N GLU A 346 40.62 78.15 -30.50
CA GLU A 346 40.12 78.31 -31.86
C GLU A 346 41.23 78.24 -32.92
N SER A 347 40.81 77.98 -34.17
CA SER A 347 41.36 78.45 -35.46
C SER A 347 42.86 78.18 -35.75
N GLU A 348 43.25 77.59 -36.88
CA GLU A 348 42.89 77.90 -38.27
C GLU A 348 43.30 76.72 -39.17
#